data_AF-A0A7C0U7V8-F1
#
_entry.id   AF-A0A7C0U7V8-F1
#
_cell.length_a   1.000
_cell.length_b   1.000
_cell.length_c   1.000
_cell.angle_alpha   90.00
_cell.angle_beta   90.00
_cell.angle_gamma   90.00
#
_symmetry.space_group_name_H-M   'P 1'
#
loop_
_entity.id
_entity.type
_entity.pdbx_description
1 polymer ?
#
loop_
_entity_poly.entity_id
_entity_poly.type
_entity_poly.pdbx_seq_one_letter_code
_entity_poly.pdbx_strand_id
1 'polypeptide(L)'
;MKRGKKVIQSFFLQDVLHLICLKITRKGEMFLRKQLKIYYNIYLSGLFLVVFGIVIVLSSSAGYAITENQNPFIYLFKHLLGLFLAGIFLIFFERLGIEKFKKLITPLFILSIILLIIPVVTGNLRWIRIGILSFQPSELIKLTFLLYLSNYLTAIKKKGKINNIKSLILPSISLLIITILLQLQKDLGTFLIILFLFFLLLYIAGFPRKYLLSMVSAGVVLFSILIFIFPYRI
;
A
#
# COMPACT_ATOMS: atom_id res chain seq x y z
N MET A 1 -11.33 7.51 -31.52
CA MET A 1 -11.86 6.64 -30.44
C MET A 1 -12.09 5.16 -30.84
N LYS A 2 -11.42 4.61 -31.89
CA LYS A 2 -11.61 3.21 -32.36
C LYS A 2 -10.40 2.26 -32.10
N ARG A 3 -9.26 2.76 -31.62
CA ARG A 3 -8.05 1.95 -31.33
C ARG A 3 -8.05 1.27 -29.94
N GLY A 4 -8.80 1.78 -28.96
CA GLY A 4 -8.86 1.21 -27.60
C GLY A 4 -9.67 -0.09 -27.49
N LYS A 5 -10.73 -0.25 -28.28
CA LYS A 5 -11.52 -1.49 -28.33
C LYS A 5 -10.73 -2.68 -28.89
N LYS A 6 -9.84 -2.45 -29.87
CA LYS A 6 -8.97 -3.50 -30.42
C LYS A 6 -7.94 -4.04 -29.43
N VAL A 7 -7.49 -3.24 -28.46
CA VAL A 7 -6.52 -3.67 -27.43
C VAL A 7 -7.20 -4.48 -26.32
N ILE A 8 -8.45 -4.14 -25.97
CA ILE A 8 -9.26 -4.93 -25.02
C ILE A 8 -9.68 -6.25 -25.65
N GLN A 9 -10.10 -6.24 -26.93
CA GLN A 9 -10.33 -7.46 -27.68
C GLN A 9 -9.04 -8.25 -27.85
N SER A 10 -7.88 -7.63 -28.09
CA SER A 10 -6.63 -8.40 -28.24
C SER A 10 -6.13 -8.98 -26.92
N PHE A 11 -6.36 -8.34 -25.77
CA PHE A 11 -5.98 -8.87 -24.46
C PHE A 11 -6.94 -9.98 -24.02
N PHE A 12 -8.26 -9.78 -24.17
CA PHE A 12 -9.26 -10.83 -23.92
C PHE A 12 -9.13 -11.97 -24.95
N LEU A 13 -8.82 -11.69 -26.22
CA LEU A 13 -8.48 -12.73 -27.21
C LEU A 13 -7.12 -13.36 -26.94
N GLN A 14 -6.12 -12.67 -26.41
CA GLN A 14 -4.82 -13.27 -26.06
C GLN A 14 -4.97 -14.16 -24.83
N ASP A 15 -5.72 -13.75 -23.83
CA ASP A 15 -6.05 -14.58 -22.67
C ASP A 15 -6.93 -15.75 -23.11
N VAL A 16 -7.91 -15.55 -23.99
CA VAL A 16 -8.74 -16.62 -24.56
C VAL A 16 -7.93 -17.54 -25.50
N LEU A 17 -7.01 -17.02 -26.33
CA LEU A 17 -6.11 -17.84 -27.17
C LEU A 17 -5.11 -18.61 -26.31
N HIS A 18 -4.58 -17.99 -25.26
CA HIS A 18 -3.67 -18.63 -24.31
C HIS A 18 -4.43 -19.65 -23.45
N LEU A 19 -5.70 -19.40 -23.13
CA LEU A 19 -6.64 -20.34 -22.51
C LEU A 19 -6.96 -21.51 -23.45
N ILE A 20 -7.20 -21.27 -24.74
CA ILE A 20 -7.43 -22.31 -25.76
C ILE A 20 -6.15 -23.12 -25.99
N CYS A 21 -4.99 -22.47 -26.07
CA CYS A 21 -3.68 -23.10 -26.26
C CYS A 21 -3.26 -23.95 -25.05
N LEU A 22 -3.55 -23.49 -23.82
CA LEU A 22 -3.36 -24.29 -22.61
C LEU A 22 -4.38 -25.41 -22.45
N LYS A 23 -5.61 -25.24 -22.98
CA LYS A 23 -6.65 -26.29 -23.00
C LYS A 23 -6.22 -27.53 -23.78
N ILE A 24 -5.32 -27.37 -24.75
CA ILE A 24 -4.78 -28.46 -25.59
C ILE A 24 -3.86 -29.39 -24.77
N THR A 25 -3.37 -28.98 -23.59
CA THR A 25 -2.57 -29.84 -22.71
C THR A 25 -3.27 -30.11 -21.37
N ARG A 26 -3.48 -31.39 -21.01
CA ARG A 26 -4.05 -31.81 -19.70
C ARG A 26 -3.37 -31.15 -18.49
N LYS A 27 -2.07 -30.82 -18.61
CA LYS A 27 -1.27 -30.15 -17.57
C LYS A 27 -1.59 -28.64 -17.46
N GLY A 28 -1.92 -27.99 -18.58
CA GLY A 28 -2.35 -26.59 -18.64
C GLY A 28 -3.73 -26.36 -18.03
N GLU A 29 -4.69 -27.27 -18.28
CA GLU A 29 -6.01 -27.25 -17.62
C GLU A 29 -5.89 -27.37 -16.09
N MET A 30 -5.01 -28.25 -15.60
CA MET A 30 -4.79 -28.46 -14.16
C MET A 30 -4.14 -27.24 -13.50
N PHE A 31 -3.20 -26.58 -14.19
CA PHE A 31 -2.57 -25.34 -13.71
C PHE A 31 -3.57 -24.16 -13.70
N LEU A 32 -4.38 -24.01 -14.74
CA LEU A 32 -5.41 -22.96 -14.84
C LEU A 32 -6.48 -23.14 -13.76
N ARG A 33 -7.00 -24.35 -13.56
CA ARG A 33 -7.97 -24.63 -12.47
C ARG A 33 -7.37 -24.32 -11.10
N LYS A 34 -6.08 -24.60 -10.89
CA LYS A 34 -5.40 -24.27 -9.63
C LYS A 34 -5.27 -22.76 -9.42
N GLN A 35 -4.87 -22.01 -10.46
CA GLN A 35 -4.80 -20.55 -10.41
C GLN A 35 -6.18 -19.90 -10.19
N LEU A 36 -7.20 -20.31 -10.96
CA LEU A 36 -8.58 -19.84 -10.80
C LEU A 36 -9.13 -20.11 -9.41
N LYS A 37 -8.85 -21.28 -8.83
CA LYS A 37 -9.27 -21.62 -7.47
C LYS A 37 -8.61 -20.73 -6.42
N ILE A 38 -7.34 -20.36 -6.60
CA ILE A 38 -6.64 -19.43 -5.71
C ILE A 38 -7.28 -18.03 -5.79
N TYR A 39 -7.50 -17.50 -7.00
CA TYR A 39 -8.14 -16.19 -7.18
C TYR A 39 -9.56 -16.17 -6.60
N TYR A 40 -10.34 -17.22 -6.85
CA TYR A 40 -11.69 -17.36 -6.29
C TYR A 40 -11.68 -17.40 -4.77
N ASN A 41 -10.77 -18.16 -4.15
CA ASN A 41 -10.65 -18.24 -2.69
C ASN A 41 -10.28 -16.89 -2.06
N ILE A 42 -9.38 -16.12 -2.70
CA ILE A 42 -8.99 -14.77 -2.22
C ILE A 42 -10.18 -13.80 -2.34
N TYR A 43 -10.92 -13.87 -3.45
CA TYR A 43 -12.10 -13.03 -3.63
C TYR A 43 -13.19 -13.37 -2.62
N LEU A 44 -13.44 -14.66 -2.39
CA LEU A 44 -14.44 -15.14 -1.43
C LEU A 44 -14.08 -14.76 0.01
N SER A 45 -12.81 -14.91 0.41
CA SER A 45 -12.37 -14.50 1.75
C SER A 45 -12.44 -12.98 1.92
N GLY A 46 -12.09 -12.21 0.89
CA GLY A 46 -12.25 -10.75 0.88
C GLY A 46 -13.70 -10.32 1.05
N LEU A 47 -14.62 -10.93 0.30
CA LEU A 47 -16.06 -10.67 0.42
C LEU A 47 -16.58 -11.01 1.82
N PHE A 48 -16.16 -12.15 2.37
CA PHE A 48 -16.52 -12.54 3.73
C PHE A 48 -16.06 -11.51 4.77
N LEU A 49 -14.81 -11.05 4.68
CA LEU A 49 -14.28 -10.02 5.59
C LEU A 49 -15.03 -8.68 5.49
N VAL A 50 -15.46 -8.29 4.28
CA VAL A 50 -16.29 -7.09 4.08
C VAL A 50 -17.65 -7.23 4.75
N VAL A 51 -18.36 -8.35 4.51
CA VAL A 51 -19.68 -8.60 5.12
C VAL A 51 -19.56 -8.66 6.64
N PHE A 52 -18.57 -9.37 7.15
CA PHE A 52 -18.29 -9.45 8.58
C PHE A 52 -17.97 -8.08 9.18
N GLY A 53 -17.19 -7.24 8.48
CA GLY A 53 -16.91 -5.87 8.89
C GLY A 53 -18.17 -5.01 8.99
N ILE A 54 -19.10 -5.12 8.03
CA ILE A 54 -20.37 -4.38 8.06
C ILE A 54 -21.20 -4.77 9.29
N VAL A 55 -21.26 -6.07 9.61
CA VAL A 55 -21.99 -6.58 10.80
C VAL A 55 -21.40 -6.00 12.09
N ILE A 56 -20.07 -5.97 12.21
CA ILE A 56 -19.40 -5.39 13.39
C ILE A 56 -19.68 -3.89 13.51
N VAL A 57 -19.61 -3.15 12.40
CA VAL A 57 -19.88 -1.71 12.40
C VAL A 57 -21.32 -1.46 12.87
N LEU A 58 -22.29 -2.20 12.34
CA LEU A 58 -23.70 -2.09 12.75
C LEU A 58 -23.89 -2.35 14.25
N SER A 59 -23.22 -3.37 14.80
CA SER A 59 -23.34 -3.72 16.22
C SER A 59 -22.66 -2.70 17.14
N SER A 60 -21.49 -2.18 16.75
CA SER A 60 -20.68 -1.31 17.62
C SER A 60 -21.06 0.17 17.50
N SER A 61 -21.52 0.63 16.33
CA SER A 61 -21.81 2.05 16.11
C SER A 61 -23.15 2.49 16.71
N ALA A 62 -24.07 1.56 16.94
CA ALA A 62 -25.38 1.85 17.52
C ALA A 62 -25.26 2.47 18.93
N GLY A 63 -24.32 2.01 19.76
CA GLY A 63 -24.07 2.59 21.09
C GLY A 63 -23.40 3.96 21.03
N TYR A 64 -22.47 4.17 20.10
CA TYR A 64 -21.68 5.41 19.99
C TYR A 64 -22.46 6.57 19.37
N ALA A 65 -23.39 6.30 18.46
CA ALA A 65 -24.19 7.34 17.83
C ALA A 65 -25.26 7.93 18.76
N ILE A 66 -25.80 7.13 19.68
CA ILE A 66 -26.77 7.57 20.70
C ILE A 66 -26.10 8.56 21.68
N THR A 67 -24.84 8.35 22.02
CA THR A 67 -24.09 9.24 22.93
C THR A 67 -23.70 10.59 22.32
N GLU A 68 -23.60 10.70 20.99
CA GLU A 68 -23.23 11.95 20.30
C GLU A 68 -24.45 12.73 19.75
N ASN A 69 -25.68 12.29 20.04
CA ASN A 69 -26.92 12.89 19.52
C ASN A 69 -26.93 13.01 17.97
N GLN A 70 -26.23 12.09 17.31
CA GLN A 70 -26.11 12.02 15.85
C GLN A 70 -27.01 10.90 15.31
N ASN A 71 -27.41 11.02 14.05
CA ASN A 71 -28.19 9.98 13.40
C ASN A 71 -27.44 8.62 13.45
N PRO A 72 -28.04 7.54 14.01
CA PRO A 72 -27.42 6.21 14.15
C PRO A 72 -26.79 5.65 12.87
N PHE A 73 -27.33 6.06 11.72
CA PHE A 73 -26.89 5.58 10.41
C PHE A 73 -25.67 6.30 9.84
N ILE A 74 -25.15 7.37 10.46
CA ILE A 74 -24.02 8.15 9.91
C ILE A 74 -22.75 7.30 9.76
N TYR A 75 -22.44 6.45 10.74
CA TYR A 75 -21.26 5.58 10.70
C TYR A 75 -21.39 4.48 9.65
N LEU A 76 -22.58 3.88 9.54
CA LEU A 76 -22.89 2.92 8.48
C LEU A 76 -22.77 3.56 7.09
N PHE A 77 -23.32 4.77 6.93
CA PHE A 77 -23.27 5.49 5.66
C PHE A 77 -21.83 5.82 5.25
N LYS A 78 -20.99 6.28 6.19
CA LYS A 78 -19.55 6.49 5.95
C LYS A 78 -18.86 5.19 5.53
N HIS A 79 -19.19 4.07 6.16
CA HIS A 79 -18.60 2.77 5.83
C HIS A 79 -19.01 2.30 4.42
N LEU A 80 -20.30 2.41 4.08
CA LEU A 80 -20.82 2.07 2.75
C LEU A 80 -20.24 2.97 1.65
N LEU A 81 -20.11 4.28 1.89
CA LEU A 81 -19.42 5.19 0.98
C LEU A 81 -17.96 4.78 0.76
N GLY A 82 -17.26 4.40 1.83
CA GLY A 82 -15.88 3.90 1.75
C GLY A 82 -15.77 2.63 0.91
N LEU A 83 -16.68 1.67 1.10
CA LEU A 83 -16.73 0.43 0.31
C LEU A 83 -17.05 0.71 -1.16
N PHE A 84 -17.97 1.64 -1.43
CA PHE A 84 -18.31 2.05 -2.79
C PHE A 84 -17.11 2.67 -3.51
N LEU A 85 -16.40 3.60 -2.85
CA LEU A 85 -15.17 4.20 -3.38
C LEU A 85 -14.07 3.14 -3.60
N ALA A 86 -13.90 2.21 -2.68
CA ALA A 86 -12.95 1.11 -2.82
C ALA A 86 -13.28 0.22 -4.04
N GLY A 87 -14.56 -0.08 -4.28
CA GLY A 87 -15.01 -0.80 -5.47
C GLY A 87 -14.70 -0.06 -6.78
N ILE A 88 -14.89 1.26 -6.82
CA ILE A 88 -14.50 2.09 -7.97
C ILE A 88 -12.99 2.01 -8.21
N PHE A 89 -12.18 2.15 -7.17
CA PHE A 89 -10.72 2.06 -7.29
C PHE A 89 -10.28 0.67 -7.76
N LEU A 90 -10.90 -0.40 -7.28
CA LEU A 90 -10.61 -1.77 -7.70
C LEU A 90 -10.82 -1.93 -9.21
N ILE A 91 -12.00 -1.56 -9.72
CA ILE A 91 -12.32 -1.65 -11.15
C ILE A 91 -11.40 -0.74 -11.99
N PHE A 92 -11.08 0.45 -11.47
CA PHE A 92 -10.19 1.39 -12.15
C PHE A 92 -8.77 0.82 -12.30
N PHE A 93 -8.19 0.27 -11.24
CA PHE A 93 -6.85 -0.33 -11.28
C PHE A 93 -6.80 -1.63 -12.07
N GLU A 94 -7.86 -2.43 -12.04
CA GLU A 94 -8.00 -3.61 -12.90
C GLU A 94 -7.93 -3.21 -14.40
N ARG A 95 -8.63 -2.14 -14.79
CA ARG A 95 -8.67 -1.66 -16.19
C ARG A 95 -7.39 -0.97 -16.64
N LEU A 96 -6.61 -0.39 -15.73
CA LEU A 96 -5.39 0.35 -16.06
C LEU A 96 -4.31 -0.54 -16.69
N GLY A 97 -4.27 -1.81 -16.31
CA GLY A 97 -3.23 -2.76 -16.72
C GLY A 97 -1.87 -2.50 -16.05
N ILE A 98 -1.09 -3.56 -15.88
CA ILE A 98 0.11 -3.53 -15.03
C ILE A 98 1.20 -2.56 -15.53
N GLU A 99 1.35 -2.40 -16.84
CA GLU A 99 2.42 -1.57 -17.42
C GLU A 99 2.15 -0.07 -17.24
N LYS A 100 0.89 0.37 -17.30
CA LYS A 100 0.53 1.76 -16.97
C LYS A 100 0.59 1.98 -15.47
N PHE A 101 0.12 1.01 -14.69
CA PHE A 101 0.17 1.08 -13.23
C PHE A 101 1.60 1.28 -12.72
N LYS A 102 2.59 0.53 -13.25
CA LYS A 102 4.01 0.72 -12.91
C LYS A 102 4.52 2.15 -13.12
N LYS A 103 4.04 2.85 -14.16
CA LYS A 103 4.40 4.25 -14.41
C LYS A 103 3.74 5.22 -13.42
N LEU A 104 2.59 4.83 -12.87
CA LEU A 104 1.85 5.60 -11.85
C LEU A 104 2.40 5.42 -10.43
N ILE A 105 3.18 4.36 -10.16
CA ILE A 105 3.71 4.10 -8.80
C ILE A 105 4.52 5.30 -8.27
N THR A 106 5.48 5.81 -9.04
CA THR A 106 6.32 6.93 -8.61
C THR A 106 5.53 8.22 -8.37
N PRO A 107 4.65 8.69 -9.28
CA PRO A 107 3.85 9.89 -9.01
C PRO A 107 2.86 9.67 -7.85
N LEU A 108 2.27 8.48 -7.69
CA LEU A 108 1.42 8.18 -6.52
C LEU A 108 2.21 8.24 -5.21
N PHE A 109 3.45 7.77 -5.21
CA PHE A 109 4.35 7.86 -4.07
C PHE A 109 4.69 9.31 -3.71
N ILE A 110 5.07 10.13 -4.70
CA ILE A 110 5.35 11.55 -4.49
C ILE A 110 4.08 12.27 -3.97
N LEU A 111 2.92 11.99 -4.58
CA LEU A 111 1.64 12.53 -4.14
C LEU A 111 1.36 12.17 -2.67
N SER A 112 1.61 10.92 -2.25
CA SER A 112 1.40 10.51 -0.86
C SER A 112 2.34 11.20 0.13
N ILE A 113 3.57 11.53 -0.26
CA ILE A 113 4.48 12.36 0.55
C ILE A 113 3.91 13.77 0.70
N ILE A 114 3.43 14.37 -0.40
CA ILE A 114 2.82 15.70 -0.35
C ILE A 114 1.58 15.70 0.57
N LEU A 115 0.75 14.67 0.49
CA LEU A 115 -0.41 14.55 1.36
C LEU A 115 -0.04 14.36 2.84
N LEU A 116 1.12 13.77 3.17
CA LEU A 116 1.61 13.71 4.55
C LEU A 116 2.00 15.08 5.12
N ILE A 117 2.32 16.07 4.27
CA ILE A 117 2.69 17.40 4.73
C ILE A 117 1.45 18.18 5.21
N ILE A 118 0.30 17.97 4.57
CA ILE A 118 -0.94 18.75 4.83
C ILE A 118 -1.38 18.68 6.31
N PRO A 119 -1.50 17.49 6.96
CA PRO A 119 -1.90 17.39 8.37
C PRO A 119 -0.87 18.01 9.32
N VAL A 120 0.42 17.96 8.96
CA VAL A 120 1.51 18.55 9.73
C VAL A 120 1.41 20.08 9.75
N VAL A 121 1.13 20.69 8.59
CA VAL A 121 1.01 22.16 8.46
C VAL A 121 -0.29 22.68 9.08
N THR A 122 -1.38 21.93 8.93
CA THR A 122 -2.71 22.35 9.43
C THR A 122 -2.91 22.12 10.92
N GLY A 123 -1.93 21.52 11.63
CA GLY A 123 -2.06 21.15 13.04
C GLY A 123 -3.02 19.98 13.31
N ASN A 124 -3.72 19.49 12.30
CA ASN A 124 -4.57 18.29 12.37
C ASN A 124 -3.68 17.05 12.29
N LEU A 125 -3.11 16.64 13.41
CA LEU A 125 -1.99 15.70 13.54
C LEU A 125 -1.92 14.53 12.55
N ARG A 126 -3.04 13.93 12.10
CA ARG A 126 -3.03 12.74 11.23
C ARG A 126 -4.09 12.68 10.12
N TRP A 127 -5.15 13.47 10.21
CA TRP A 127 -6.34 13.29 9.37
C TRP A 127 -6.63 14.54 8.55
N ILE A 128 -6.88 14.33 7.26
CA ILE A 128 -7.46 15.34 6.37
C ILE A 128 -8.98 15.15 6.41
N ARG A 129 -9.71 16.11 6.99
CA ARG A 129 -11.18 16.09 7.06
C ARG A 129 -11.76 16.95 5.93
N ILE A 130 -12.59 16.34 5.09
CA ILE A 130 -13.32 17.00 3.99
C ILE A 130 -14.81 16.70 4.18
N GLY A 131 -15.48 17.57 4.94
CA GLY A 131 -16.88 17.36 5.33
C GLY A 131 -17.07 16.06 6.12
N ILE A 132 -17.86 15.15 5.57
CA ILE A 132 -18.20 13.85 6.19
C ILE A 132 -17.07 12.81 5.98
N LEU A 133 -16.18 13.04 5.03
CA LEU A 133 -15.06 12.15 4.71
C LEU A 133 -13.82 12.54 5.51
N SER A 134 -13.12 11.52 6.00
CA SER A 134 -11.84 11.65 6.67
C SER A 134 -10.84 10.75 5.99
N PHE A 135 -9.72 11.31 5.54
CA PHE A 135 -8.66 10.59 4.87
C PHE A 135 -7.38 10.65 5.70
N GLN A 136 -6.75 9.49 5.90
CA GLN A 136 -5.48 9.38 6.62
C GLN A 136 -4.34 9.18 5.61
N PRO A 137 -3.49 10.19 5.37
CA PRO A 137 -2.39 10.08 4.40
C PRO A 137 -1.39 8.98 4.74
N SER A 138 -1.24 8.64 6.03
CA SER A 138 -0.33 7.58 6.48
C SER A 138 -0.77 6.17 6.06
N GLU A 139 -2.04 5.95 5.70
CA GLU A 139 -2.47 4.69 5.06
C GLU A 139 -1.99 4.60 3.62
N LEU A 140 -2.09 5.71 2.87
CA LEU A 140 -1.67 5.74 1.47
C LEU A 140 -0.16 5.58 1.34
N ILE A 141 0.64 6.25 2.17
CA ILE A 141 2.11 6.16 2.10
C ILE A 141 2.61 4.73 2.33
N LYS A 142 1.97 3.94 3.21
CA LYS A 142 2.37 2.53 3.45
C LYS A 142 2.30 1.73 2.15
N LEU A 143 1.19 1.88 1.41
CA LEU A 143 0.97 1.18 0.15
C LEU A 143 1.87 1.71 -0.97
N THR A 144 1.93 3.02 -1.16
CA THR A 144 2.70 3.62 -2.26
C THR A 144 4.20 3.45 -2.06
N PHE A 145 4.71 3.52 -0.82
CA PHE A 145 6.11 3.27 -0.51
C PHE A 145 6.49 1.82 -0.78
N LEU A 146 5.66 0.85 -0.38
CA LEU A 146 5.86 -0.57 -0.67
C LEU A 146 5.96 -0.83 -2.19
N LEU A 147 5.03 -0.25 -2.96
CA LEU A 147 5.01 -0.37 -4.41
C LEU A 147 6.21 0.33 -5.07
N TYR A 148 6.56 1.52 -4.60
CA TYR A 148 7.72 2.26 -5.07
C TYR A 148 9.02 1.48 -4.82
N LEU A 149 9.21 1.01 -3.59
CA LEU A 149 10.41 0.29 -3.19
C LEU A 149 10.53 -1.03 -3.93
N SER A 150 9.46 -1.82 -4.03
CA SER A 150 9.47 -3.09 -4.80
C SER A 150 9.79 -2.87 -6.29
N ASN A 151 9.21 -1.85 -6.93
CA ASN A 151 9.50 -1.51 -8.32
C ASN A 151 10.96 -1.05 -8.50
N TYR A 152 11.45 -0.21 -7.59
CA TYR A 152 12.83 0.27 -7.58
C TYR A 152 13.85 -0.86 -7.39
N LEU A 153 13.63 -1.75 -6.41
CA LEU A 153 14.50 -2.89 -6.14
C LEU A 153 14.51 -3.89 -7.31
N THR A 154 13.36 -4.11 -7.94
CA THR A 154 13.27 -4.93 -9.16
C THR A 154 14.11 -4.33 -10.30
N ALA A 155 14.07 -3.01 -10.47
CA ALA A 155 14.86 -2.33 -11.49
C ALA A 155 16.38 -2.41 -11.22
N ILE A 156 16.81 -2.28 -9.96
CA ILE A 156 18.22 -2.45 -9.56
C ILE A 156 18.68 -3.89 -9.80
N LYS A 157 17.86 -4.86 -9.41
CA LYS A 157 18.14 -6.29 -9.59
C LYS A 157 18.42 -6.62 -11.05
N LYS A 158 17.57 -6.13 -11.96
CA LYS A 158 17.76 -6.29 -13.41
C LYS A 158 19.05 -5.65 -13.93
N LYS A 159 19.53 -4.59 -13.28
CA LYS A 159 20.79 -3.90 -13.64
C LYS A 159 22.03 -4.52 -12.96
N GLY A 160 21.87 -5.59 -12.17
CA GLY A 160 22.99 -6.22 -11.46
C GLY A 160 23.59 -5.37 -10.33
N LYS A 161 22.89 -4.35 -9.84
CA LYS A 161 23.42 -3.35 -8.90
C LYS A 161 23.10 -3.62 -7.42
N ILE A 162 22.58 -4.81 -7.07
CA ILE A 162 22.19 -5.14 -5.68
C ILE A 162 23.37 -5.05 -4.70
N ASN A 163 24.58 -5.37 -5.16
CA ASN A 163 25.77 -5.34 -4.29
C ASN A 163 26.38 -3.94 -4.14
N ASN A 164 25.77 -2.90 -4.72
CA ASN A 164 26.30 -1.54 -4.65
C ASN A 164 25.60 -0.74 -3.56
N ILE A 165 26.38 -0.24 -2.58
CA ILE A 165 25.85 0.60 -1.50
C ILE A 165 25.19 1.88 -2.02
N LYS A 166 25.63 2.40 -3.18
CA LYS A 166 25.02 3.59 -3.82
C LYS A 166 23.56 3.34 -4.21
N SER A 167 23.17 2.09 -4.44
CA SER A 167 21.78 1.73 -4.75
C SER A 167 20.86 1.76 -3.52
N LEU A 168 21.41 1.87 -2.30
CA LEU A 168 20.64 2.08 -1.07
C LEU A 168 20.40 3.55 -0.74
N ILE A 169 21.12 4.49 -1.38
CA ILE A 169 21.02 5.92 -1.06
C ILE A 169 19.59 6.44 -1.30
N LEU A 170 19.05 6.24 -2.50
CA LEU A 170 17.70 6.73 -2.85
C LEU A 170 16.58 6.15 -1.97
N PRO A 171 16.49 4.83 -1.74
CA PRO A 171 15.44 4.27 -0.89
C PRO A 171 15.63 4.64 0.59
N SER A 172 16.87 4.84 1.06
CA SER A 172 17.14 5.30 2.43
C SER A 172 16.75 6.76 2.65
N ILE A 173 17.00 7.65 1.67
CA ILE A 173 16.54 9.04 1.72
C ILE A 173 15.03 9.10 1.71
N SER A 174 14.38 8.32 0.84
CA SER A 174 12.92 8.22 0.80
C SER A 174 12.35 7.77 2.16
N LEU A 175 12.95 6.75 2.77
CA LEU A 175 12.57 6.28 4.10
C LEU A 175 12.74 7.39 5.15
N LEU A 176 13.90 8.05 5.18
CA LEU A 176 14.20 9.11 6.14
C LEU A 176 13.15 10.22 6.09
N ILE A 177 12.82 10.71 4.89
CA ILE A 177 11.78 11.73 4.67
C ILE A 177 10.46 11.27 5.28
N ILE A 178 9.98 10.08 4.93
CA ILE A 178 8.71 9.53 5.42
C ILE A 178 8.72 9.42 6.94
N THR A 179 9.79 8.88 7.52
CA THR A 179 9.88 8.68 8.97
C THR A 179 9.86 9.97 9.76
N ILE A 180 10.52 11.03 9.25
CA ILE A 180 10.48 12.37 9.87
C ILE A 180 9.05 12.92 9.82
N LEU A 181 8.40 12.85 8.66
CA LEU A 181 7.01 13.29 8.47
C LEU A 181 6.05 12.57 9.42
N LEU A 182 6.17 11.25 9.57
CA LEU A 182 5.33 10.48 10.48
C LEU A 182 5.59 10.80 11.96
N GLN A 183 6.84 11.09 12.33
CA GLN A 183 7.17 11.50 13.68
C GLN A 183 6.59 12.87 14.03
N LEU A 184 6.53 13.81 13.07
CA LEU A 184 5.84 15.09 13.23
C LEU A 184 4.33 14.91 13.44
N GLN A 185 3.73 13.92 12.78
CA GLN A 185 2.35 13.49 13.00
C GLN A 185 2.14 12.68 14.29
N LYS A 186 3.22 12.41 15.03
CA LYS A 186 3.28 11.54 16.21
C LYS A 186 2.74 10.12 15.95
N ASP A 187 2.78 9.61 14.72
CA ASP A 187 2.22 8.32 14.32
C ASP A 187 3.27 7.19 14.42
N LEU A 188 3.46 6.67 15.64
CA LEU A 188 4.43 5.61 15.92
C LEU A 188 4.07 4.27 15.27
N GLY A 189 2.78 3.94 15.18
CA GLY A 189 2.33 2.68 14.59
C GLY A 189 2.71 2.59 13.11
N THR A 190 2.39 3.64 12.35
CA THR A 190 2.74 3.68 10.92
C THR A 190 4.25 3.76 10.71
N PHE A 191 4.98 4.49 11.56
CA PHE A 191 6.44 4.54 11.53
C PHE A 191 7.08 3.14 11.62
N LEU A 192 6.67 2.35 12.62
CA LEU A 192 7.21 0.99 12.82
C LEU A 192 6.89 0.07 11.65
N ILE A 193 5.66 0.15 11.10
CA ILE A 193 5.25 -0.65 9.94
C ILE A 193 6.11 -0.33 8.73
N ILE A 194 6.36 0.95 8.44
CA ILE A 194 7.16 1.34 7.27
C ILE A 194 8.62 0.92 7.42
N LEU A 195 9.21 1.05 8.60
CA LEU A 195 10.55 0.53 8.88
C LEU A 195 10.62 -0.98 8.65
N PHE A 196 9.65 -1.72 9.19
CA PHE A 196 9.58 -3.16 9.00
C PHE A 196 9.47 -3.54 7.52
N LEU A 197 8.56 -2.91 6.77
CA LEU A 197 8.39 -3.14 5.33
C LEU A 197 9.65 -2.83 4.53
N PHE A 198 10.36 -1.77 4.89
CA PHE A 198 11.62 -1.39 4.24
C PHE A 198 12.68 -2.48 4.38
N PHE A 199 12.99 -2.90 5.60
CA PHE A 199 13.99 -3.94 5.84
C PHE A 199 13.58 -5.30 5.26
N LEU A 200 12.29 -5.65 5.37
CA LEU A 200 11.74 -6.86 4.79
C LEU A 200 11.95 -6.89 3.27
N LEU A 201 11.63 -5.81 2.56
CA LEU A 201 11.80 -5.74 1.11
C LEU A 201 13.25 -5.77 0.67
N LEU A 202 14.17 -5.10 1.39
CA LEU A 202 15.60 -5.18 1.08
C LEU A 202 16.14 -6.60 1.27
N TYR A 203 15.71 -7.29 2.33
CA TYR A 203 16.05 -8.69 2.56
C TYR A 203 15.54 -9.59 1.43
N ILE A 204 14.26 -9.45 1.04
CA ILE A 204 13.65 -10.22 -0.06
C ILE A 204 14.33 -9.92 -1.40
N ALA A 205 14.74 -8.67 -1.64
CA ALA A 205 15.46 -8.29 -2.85
C ALA A 205 16.84 -8.95 -2.98
N GLY A 206 17.38 -9.49 -1.88
CA GLY A 206 18.66 -10.20 -1.84
C GLY A 206 19.84 -9.28 -1.55
N PHE A 207 19.64 -8.14 -0.89
CA PHE A 207 20.76 -7.30 -0.46
C PHE A 207 21.66 -8.04 0.54
N PRO A 208 22.99 -7.83 0.48
CA PRO A 208 23.92 -8.42 1.45
C PRO A 208 23.53 -8.10 2.89
N ARG A 209 23.47 -9.14 3.75
CA ARG A 209 23.10 -9.00 5.18
C ARG A 209 23.97 -7.96 5.92
N LYS A 210 25.22 -7.78 5.50
CA LYS A 210 26.15 -6.77 6.06
C LYS A 210 25.58 -5.36 5.96
N TYR A 211 24.95 -4.99 4.84
CA TYR A 211 24.34 -3.67 4.69
C TYR A 211 23.10 -3.50 5.56
N LEU A 212 22.26 -4.53 5.66
CA LEU A 212 21.07 -4.51 6.53
C LEU A 212 21.46 -4.33 8.00
N LEU A 213 22.42 -5.15 8.47
CA LEU A 213 22.96 -5.05 9.83
C LEU A 213 23.58 -3.69 10.09
N SER A 214 24.35 -3.15 9.15
CA SER A 214 24.96 -1.82 9.26
C SER A 214 23.93 -0.70 9.37
N MET A 215 22.81 -0.78 8.64
CA MET A 215 21.75 0.22 8.72
C MET A 215 21.00 0.15 10.05
N VAL A 216 20.69 -1.06 10.52
CA VAL A 216 20.04 -1.25 11.83
C VAL A 216 20.96 -0.77 12.95
N SER A 217 22.25 -1.14 12.93
CA SER A 217 23.21 -0.71 13.94
C SER A 217 23.38 0.81 13.93
N ALA A 218 23.48 1.44 12.75
CA ALA A 218 23.55 2.90 12.63
C ALA A 218 22.29 3.56 13.19
N GLY A 219 21.11 3.00 12.93
CA GLY A 219 19.84 3.48 13.49
C GLY A 219 19.79 3.40 15.02
N VAL A 220 20.21 2.28 15.60
CA VAL A 220 20.26 2.08 17.06
C VAL A 220 21.26 3.04 17.71
N VAL A 221 22.43 3.23 17.11
CA VAL A 221 23.44 4.18 17.60
C VAL A 221 22.90 5.61 17.55
N LEU A 222 22.30 6.02 16.42
CA LEU A 222 21.71 7.36 16.27
C LEU A 222 20.59 7.60 17.30
N PHE A 223 19.73 6.60 17.49
CA PHE A 223 18.66 6.65 18.48
C PHE A 223 19.19 6.75 19.91
N SER A 224 20.21 5.96 20.25
CA SER A 224 20.86 6.00 21.57
C SER A 224 21.49 7.37 21.82
N ILE A 225 22.20 7.93 20.83
CA ILE A 225 22.78 9.27 20.91
C ILE A 225 21.68 10.33 21.11
N LEU A 226 20.57 10.23 20.37
CA LEU A 226 19.44 11.15 20.52
C LEU A 226 18.84 11.12 21.93
N ILE A 227 18.78 9.94 22.56
CA ILE A 227 18.33 9.80 23.96
C ILE A 227 19.27 10.54 24.92
N PHE A 228 20.59 10.39 24.76
CA PHE A 228 21.56 11.08 25.61
C PHE A 228 21.56 12.60 25.42
N ILE A 229 21.28 13.09 24.21
CA ILE A 229 21.26 14.53 23.89
C ILE A 229 19.95 15.19 24.33
N PHE A 230 18.81 14.49 24.23
CA PHE A 230 17.48 15.01 24.58
C PHE A 230 16.82 14.15 25.68
N PRO A 231 17.31 14.21 26.94
CA PRO A 231 16.71 13.47 28.06
C PRO A 231 15.28 13.91 28.42
N TYR A 232 14.75 14.98 27.80
CA TYR A 232 13.46 15.61 28.15
C TYR A 232 12.27 15.16 27.27
N ARG A 233 12.35 14.04 26.55
CA ARG A 233 11.23 13.49 25.75
C ARG A 233 10.78 12.10 26.23
N ILE A 234 10.55 11.99 27.54
CA ILE A 234 9.68 10.97 28.15
C ILE A 234 8.49 11.71 28.76
#